data_AF-A0A3N5QUE2-F1
#
_entry.id   AF-A0A3N5QUE2-F1
#
_cell.length_a   1.000
_cell.length_b   1.000
_cell.length_c   1.000
_cell.angle_alpha   90.00
_cell.angle_beta   90.00
_cell.angle_gamma   90.00
#
_symmetry.space_group_name_H-M   'P 1'
#
loop_
_entity.id
_entity.type
_entity.pdbx_description
1 polymer ?
#
loop_
_entity_poly.entity_id
_entity_poly.type
_entity_poly.pdbx_seq_one_letter_code
_entity_poly.pdbx_strand_id
1 'polypeptide(L)'
;MKHGFNIPLSPSAQKVQQALDAFGLKLEVVELPDSTRTSAEAARAIGCQVEQIAKSIVFQAANSDRPVLVIASGPNRVNEKKVEAWIGEP
;
A
#
# COMPACT_ATOMS: atom_id res chain seq x y z
N MET A 1 8.91 -22.75 2.96
CA MET A 1 8.87 -22.39 1.53
C MET A 1 10.01 -21.41 1.29
N LYS A 2 11.06 -21.83 0.58
CA LYS A 2 12.24 -21.02 0.27
C LYS A 2 12.27 -20.80 -1.25
N HIS A 3 11.61 -19.75 -1.73
CA HIS A 3 11.90 -19.23 -3.05
C HIS A 3 12.67 -17.93 -2.86
N GLY A 4 13.97 -17.98 -3.12
CA GLY A 4 14.82 -16.81 -3.17
C GLY A 4 14.45 -15.99 -4.39
N PHE A 5 13.58 -15.01 -4.22
CA PHE A 5 13.29 -14.00 -5.23
C PHE A 5 14.40 -12.96 -5.21
N ASN A 6 15.58 -13.31 -5.75
CA ASN A 6 16.67 -12.35 -5.89
C ASN A 6 16.49 -11.53 -7.19
N ILE A 7 15.31 -10.92 -7.33
CA ILE A 7 15.07 -9.91 -8.37
C ILE A 7 15.48 -8.58 -7.74
N PRO A 8 16.43 -7.83 -8.35
CA PRO A 8 16.78 -6.51 -7.85
C PRO A 8 15.54 -5.61 -7.88
N LEU A 9 15.26 -4.95 -6.75
CA LEU A 9 14.12 -4.06 -6.63
C LEU A 9 14.19 -2.94 -7.67
N SER A 10 13.04 -2.63 -8.27
CA SER A 10 12.88 -1.42 -9.06
C SER A 10 13.21 -0.17 -8.21
N PRO A 11 13.62 0.95 -8.83
CA PRO A 11 14.00 2.15 -8.08
C PRO A 11 12.92 2.66 -7.12
N SER A 12 11.64 2.49 -7.47
CA SER A 12 10.53 2.87 -6.60
C SER A 12 10.37 1.92 -5.42
N ALA A 13 10.48 0.60 -5.62
CA ALA A 13 10.42 -0.38 -4.55
C ALA A 13 11.62 -0.23 -3.58
N GLN A 14 12.81 0.08 -4.11
CA GLN A 14 14.00 0.35 -3.30
C GLN A 14 13.81 1.54 -2.36
N LYS A 15 13.12 2.61 -2.77
CA LYS A 15 12.80 3.75 -1.88
C LYS A 15 11.93 3.32 -0.69
N VAL A 16 11.01 2.39 -0.90
CA VAL A 16 10.18 1.84 0.18
C VAL A 16 11.03 1.02 1.16
N GLN A 17 11.93 0.16 0.66
CA GLN A 17 12.86 -0.60 1.51
C GLN A 17 13.73 0.34 2.35
N GLN A 18 14.31 1.37 1.72
CA GLN A 18 15.14 2.36 2.42
C GLN A 18 14.36 3.11 3.50
N ALA A 19 13.08 3.42 3.26
CA ALA A 19 12.23 4.04 4.27
C ALA A 19 12.03 3.09 5.46
N LEU A 20 11.71 1.81 5.21
CA LEU A 20 11.57 0.80 6.28
C LEU A 20 12.85 0.68 7.12
N ASP A 21 14.00 0.63 6.46
CA ASP A 21 15.31 0.56 7.11
C ASP A 21 15.58 1.80 7.97
N ALA A 22 15.28 3.00 7.45
CA ALA A 22 15.42 4.26 8.18
C ALA A 22 14.52 4.35 9.42
N PHE A 23 13.35 3.70 9.39
CA PHE A 23 12.47 3.55 10.56
C PHE A 23 12.89 2.40 11.50
N GLY A 24 13.94 1.65 11.19
CA GLY A 24 14.40 0.50 11.99
C GLY A 24 13.44 -0.69 11.94
N LEU A 25 12.56 -0.77 10.94
CA LEU A 25 11.61 -1.85 10.78
C LEU A 25 12.27 -3.04 10.09
N LYS A 26 12.23 -4.21 10.74
CA LYS A 26 12.75 -5.46 10.19
C LYS A 26 11.75 -6.08 9.22
N LEU A 27 11.51 -5.42 8.09
CA LEU A 27 10.58 -5.80 7.04
C LEU A 27 11.30 -5.80 5.68
N GLU A 28 10.85 -6.67 4.77
CA GLU A 28 11.44 -6.84 3.45
C GLU A 28 10.40 -6.51 2.37
N VAL A 29 10.78 -5.63 1.44
CA VAL A 29 10.04 -5.38 0.20
C VAL A 29 10.45 -6.45 -0.80
N VAL A 30 9.46 -7.14 -1.35
CA VAL A 30 9.65 -8.19 -2.35
C VAL A 30 8.90 -7.80 -3.62
N GLU A 31 9.60 -7.81 -4.75
CA GLU A 31 9.00 -7.63 -6.08
C GLU A 31 8.68 -9.01 -6.67
N LEU A 32 7.40 -9.24 -6.96
CA LEU A 32 6.91 -10.54 -7.42
C LEU A 32 6.89 -10.59 -8.96
N PRO A 33 7.08 -11.78 -9.56
CA PRO A 33 6.94 -11.94 -11.01
C PRO A 33 5.49 -11.77 -11.49
N ASP A 34 4.52 -12.05 -10.61
CA ASP A 34 3.09 -11.90 -10.88
C ASP A 34 2.61 -10.47 -10.63
N SER A 35 1.55 -10.05 -11.32
CA SER A 35 0.92 -8.74 -11.09
C SER A 35 0.42 -8.59 -9.65
N THR A 36 0.63 -7.42 -9.07
CA THR A 36 0.11 -6.99 -7.78
C THR A 36 -0.72 -5.70 -7.88
N ARG A 37 -1.17 -5.34 -9.10
CA ARG A 37 -1.84 -4.06 -9.40
C ARG A 37 -3.17 -3.88 -8.68
N THR A 38 -3.91 -4.97 -8.44
CA THR A 38 -5.14 -4.96 -7.63
C THR A 38 -4.95 -5.77 -6.36
N SER A 39 -5.74 -5.48 -5.32
CA SER A 39 -5.67 -6.26 -4.08
C SER A 39 -5.95 -7.74 -4.29
N ALA A 40 -6.85 -8.09 -5.21
CA ALA A 40 -7.14 -9.48 -5.53
C ALA A 40 -5.95 -10.17 -6.24
N GLU A 41 -5.30 -9.47 -7.18
CA GLU A 41 -4.09 -9.98 -7.85
C GLU A 41 -2.94 -10.16 -6.84
N ALA A 42 -2.71 -9.17 -5.98
CA ALA A 42 -1.68 -9.23 -4.93
C ALA A 42 -1.92 -10.37 -3.96
N ALA A 43 -3.15 -10.52 -3.44
CA ALA A 43 -3.52 -11.59 -2.53
C ALA A 43 -3.27 -12.98 -3.13
N ARG A 44 -3.63 -13.16 -4.41
CA ARG A 44 -3.35 -14.38 -5.15
C ARG A 44 -1.84 -14.63 -5.30
N ALA A 45 -1.06 -13.61 -5.64
CA ALA A 45 0.38 -13.73 -5.84
C ALA A 45 1.14 -14.17 -4.57
N ILE A 46 0.69 -13.74 -3.39
CA ILE A 46 1.32 -14.11 -2.10
C ILE A 46 0.59 -15.23 -1.35
N GLY A 47 -0.55 -15.72 -1.87
CA GLY A 47 -1.32 -16.78 -1.25
C GLY A 47 -2.02 -16.39 0.06
N CYS A 48 -2.50 -15.15 0.17
CA CYS A 48 -3.22 -14.66 1.34
C CYS A 48 -4.69 -14.32 1.02
N GLN A 49 -5.47 -14.00 2.05
CA GLN A 49 -6.82 -13.46 1.87
C GLN A 49 -6.75 -11.99 1.45
N VAL A 50 -7.71 -11.53 0.65
CA VAL A 50 -7.71 -10.15 0.11
C VAL A 50 -7.82 -9.09 1.20
N GLU A 51 -8.42 -9.44 2.33
CA GLU A 51 -8.57 -8.62 3.54
C GLU A 51 -7.21 -8.29 4.17
N GLN A 52 -6.20 -9.13 3.94
CA GLN A 52 -4.84 -8.95 4.45
C GLN A 52 -4.02 -7.99 3.58
N ILE A 53 -4.52 -7.60 2.40
CA ILE A 53 -3.87 -6.60 1.56
C ILE A 53 -4.27 -5.20 2.03
N ALA A 54 -3.28 -4.38 2.39
CA ALA A 54 -3.48 -2.97 2.68
C ALA A 54 -3.33 -2.13 1.40
N LYS A 55 -4.29 -1.24 1.14
CA LYS A 55 -4.24 -0.23 0.08
C LYS A 55 -3.88 1.12 0.68
N SER A 56 -2.95 1.81 0.05
CA SER A 56 -2.63 3.21 0.33
C SER A 56 -3.33 4.08 -0.71
N ILE A 57 -4.30 4.88 -0.30
CA ILE A 57 -5.03 5.80 -1.19
C ILE A 57 -4.79 7.23 -0.71
N VAL A 58 -4.31 8.06 -1.61
CA VAL A 58 -4.02 9.47 -1.33
C VAL A 58 -5.15 10.33 -1.88
N PHE A 59 -5.70 11.19 -1.03
CA PHE A 59 -6.63 12.26 -1.38
C PHE A 59 -5.95 13.61 -1.15
N GLN A 60 -6.49 14.67 -1.75
CA GLN A 60 -6.09 16.03 -1.50
C GLN A 60 -7.32 16.80 -1.03
N ALA A 61 -7.23 17.42 0.14
CA ALA A 61 -8.30 18.28 0.65
C ALA A 61 -8.45 19.50 -0.26
N ALA A 62 -9.67 19.80 -0.69
CA ALA A 62 -9.97 20.81 -1.69
C ALA A 62 -9.72 22.23 -1.18
N ASN A 63 -9.89 22.48 0.12
CA ASN A 63 -9.76 23.82 0.69
C ASN A 63 -8.31 24.20 1.03
N SER A 64 -7.50 23.22 1.43
CA SER A 64 -6.17 23.45 2.01
C SER A 64 -5.02 22.84 1.22
N ASP A 65 -5.32 22.13 0.13
CA ASP A 65 -4.38 21.31 -0.63
C ASP A 65 -3.64 20.26 0.21
N ARG A 66 -4.13 19.97 1.42
CA ARG A 66 -3.49 19.05 2.35
C ARG A 66 -3.58 17.60 1.83
N PRO A 67 -2.46 16.87 1.73
CA PRO A 67 -2.51 15.46 1.37
C PRO A 67 -3.04 14.62 2.52
N VAL A 68 -3.96 13.70 2.21
CA VAL A 68 -4.58 12.77 3.16
C VAL A 68 -4.32 11.34 2.69
N LEU A 69 -3.60 10.56 3.50
CA LEU A 69 -3.35 9.14 3.25
C LEU A 69 -4.37 8.28 4.01
N VAL A 70 -5.11 7.45 3.30
CA VAL A 70 -6.00 6.43 3.87
C VAL A 70 -5.41 5.05 3.62
N ILE A 71 -5.23 4.29 4.70
CA ILE A 71 -4.89 2.87 4.64
C ILE A 71 -6.17 2.05 4.82
N ALA A 72 -6.51 1.23 3.82
CA ALA A 72 -7.73 0.42 3.83
C ALA A 72 -7.45 -1.04 3.47
N SER A 73 -8.20 -1.97 4.07
CA SER A 73 -8.19 -3.38 3.67
C SER A 73 -8.64 -3.55 2.21
N GLY A 74 -8.14 -4.59 1.53
CA GLY A 74 -8.32 -4.85 0.11
C GLY A 74 -9.76 -4.75 -0.40
N PRO A 75 -10.76 -5.39 0.23
CA PRO A 75 -12.15 -5.30 -0.22
C PRO A 75 -12.81 -3.94 0.12
N ASN A 76 -12.26 -3.17 1.07
CA ASN A 76 -12.91 -1.94 1.52
C ASN A 76 -12.81 -0.84 0.47
N ARG A 77 -13.95 -0.28 0.06
CA ARG A 77 -13.99 0.97 -0.69
C ARG A 77 -13.91 2.15 0.27
N VAL A 78 -12.95 3.04 0.06
CA VAL A 78 -12.86 4.29 0.83
C VAL A 78 -14.04 5.17 0.46
N ASN A 79 -14.70 5.73 1.48
CA ASN A 79 -15.85 6.62 1.33
C ASN A 79 -15.40 8.05 1.58
N GLU A 80 -15.34 8.86 0.53
CA GLU A 80 -14.90 10.25 0.56
C GLU A 80 -15.68 11.10 1.58
N LYS A 81 -17.00 10.94 1.68
CA LYS A 81 -17.82 11.65 2.67
C LYS A 81 -17.44 11.31 4.12
N LYS A 82 -17.00 10.07 4.36
CA LYS A 82 -16.49 9.69 5.68
C LYS A 82 -15.13 10.33 5.90
N VAL A 83 -14.25 10.33 4.90
CA VAL A 83 -12.94 10.99 5.00
C VAL A 83 -13.11 12.48 5.28
N GLU A 84 -13.96 13.17 4.52
CA GLU A 84 -14.36 14.57 4.72
C GLU A 84 -14.80 14.83 6.17
N ALA A 85 -15.74 14.03 6.68
CA ALA A 85 -16.22 14.16 8.05
C ALA A 85 -15.12 13.94 9.10
N TRP A 86 -14.14 13.07 8.83
CA TRP A 86 -13.00 12.82 9.71
C TRP A 86 -11.96 13.93 9.68
N ILE A 87 -11.71 14.52 8.51
CA ILE A 87 -10.67 15.53 8.32
C ILE A 87 -11.17 16.97 8.50
N GLY A 88 -12.49 17.17 8.50
CA GLY A 88 -13.15 18.47 8.75
C GLY A 88 -13.25 19.38 7.53
N GLU A 89 -12.99 18.87 6.33
CA GLU A 89 -13.01 19.62 5.06
C GLU A 89 -13.20 18.66 3.88
N PRO A 90 -13.77 19.13 2.74
CA PRO A 90 -13.86 18.36 1.50
C PRO A 90 -12.50 18.08 0.89
#